data_AF-A0A6G4WBF7-F1
#
_entry.id   AF-A0A6G4WBF7-F1
#
_cell.length_a   1.000
_cell.length_b   1.000
_cell.length_c   1.000
_cell.angle_alpha   90.00
_cell.angle_beta   90.00
_cell.angle_gamma   90.00
#
_symmetry.space_group_name_H-M   'P 1'
#
loop_
_entity.id
_entity.type
_entity.pdbx_description
1 polymer ?
#
loop_
_entity_poly.entity_id
_entity_poly.type
_entity_poly.pdbx_seq_one_letter_code
_entity_poly.pdbx_strand_id
1 'polypeptide(L)'
;MAGRATVRWLVRLTPVVGRTVDDLLKVPLSLDVWEREADAVVAAASEQTIAEIERRRVAGVERLRTITDLESGAPGSDRLDGQPEGR
;
A
#
# COMPACT_ATOMS: atom_id res chain seq x y z
N MET A 1 22.78 6.83 16.88
CA MET A 1 22.56 7.14 15.46
C MET A 1 21.06 7.17 15.23
N ALA A 2 20.43 8.35 15.27
CA ALA A 2 19.03 8.48 14.90
C ALA A 2 18.94 8.06 13.43
N GLY A 3 18.37 6.88 13.16
CA GLY A 3 18.15 6.42 11.79
C GLY A 3 17.38 7.52 11.08
N ARG A 4 17.92 8.04 9.97
CA ARG A 4 17.20 8.99 9.13
C ARG A 4 15.80 8.41 8.95
N ALA A 5 14.78 9.13 9.43
CA ALA A 5 13.40 8.73 9.30
C ALA A 5 13.18 8.41 7.83
N THR A 6 13.20 7.12 7.50
CA THR A 6 13.16 6.69 6.11
C THR A 6 11.71 6.88 5.75
N VAL A 7 11.43 7.86 4.89
CA VAL A 7 10.06 8.19 4.49
C VAL A 7 9.41 6.90 4.01
N ARG A 8 8.35 6.49 4.73
CA ARG A 8 7.57 5.30 4.42
C ARG A 8 6.33 5.73 3.67
N TRP A 9 6.13 5.15 2.51
CA TRP A 9 4.99 5.38 1.65
C TRP A 9 3.98 4.28 1.83
N LEU A 10 2.71 4.66 1.89
CA LEU A 10 1.60 3.76 1.66
C LEU A 10 1.44 3.61 0.14
N VAL A 11 1.62 2.40 -0.36
CA VAL A 11 1.52 2.06 -1.77
C VAL A 11 0.48 0.97 -1.99
N ARG A 12 -0.21 1.06 -3.11
CA ARG A 12 -1.03 -0.03 -3.63
C ARG A 12 -0.22 -0.76 -4.69
N LEU A 13 -0.09 -2.07 -4.49
CA LEU A 13 0.66 -2.96 -5.36
C LEU A 13 -0.31 -3.87 -6.11
N THR A 14 -0.29 -3.78 -7.43
CA THR A 14 -1.08 -4.65 -8.31
C THR A 14 -0.15 -5.68 -8.93
N PRO A 15 -0.38 -7.00 -8.75
CA PRO A 15 0.42 -8.02 -9.40
C PRO A 15 0.51 -7.79 -10.91
N VAL A 16 1.67 -8.03 -11.51
CA VAL A 16 1.77 -8.06 -12.97
C VAL A 16 0.92 -9.18 -13.56
N VAL A 17 0.45 -9.00 -14.79
CA VAL A 17 -0.40 -9.97 -15.50
C VAL A 17 0.19 -11.38 -15.42
N GLY A 18 -0.61 -12.35 -14.98
CA GLY A 18 -0.21 -13.73 -14.79
C GLY A 18 0.43 -14.04 -13.43
N ARG A 19 0.50 -13.07 -12.51
CA ARG A 19 0.85 -13.28 -11.10
C ARG A 19 -0.32 -12.95 -10.19
N THR A 20 -0.31 -13.56 -9.01
CA THR A 20 -1.31 -13.34 -7.97
C THR A 20 -0.74 -12.47 -6.83
N VAL A 21 -1.63 -11.96 -5.97
CA VAL A 21 -1.23 -11.31 -4.72
C VAL A 21 -0.38 -12.23 -3.86
N ASP A 22 -0.66 -13.55 -3.86
CA ASP A 22 0.11 -14.54 -3.11
C ASP A 22 1.57 -14.65 -3.61
N ASP A 23 1.78 -14.58 -4.92
CA ASP A 23 3.13 -14.56 -5.51
C ASP A 23 3.93 -13.32 -5.10
N LEU A 24 3.23 -12.20 -4.94
CA LEU A 24 3.79 -10.93 -4.47
C LEU A 24 4.25 -11.04 -3.01
N LEU A 25 3.44 -11.68 -2.16
CA LEU A 25 3.73 -11.87 -0.73
C LEU A 25 4.85 -12.88 -0.46
N LYS A 26 5.11 -13.80 -1.40
CA LYS A 26 6.26 -14.71 -1.32
C LYS A 26 7.60 -14.00 -1.56
N VAL A 27 7.60 -12.78 -2.10
CA VAL A 27 8.86 -12.04 -2.34
C VAL A 27 9.29 -11.34 -1.06
N PRO A 28 10.52 -11.58 -0.56
CA PRO A 28 11.01 -10.98 0.69
C PRO A 28 11.37 -9.50 0.50
N LEU A 29 10.37 -8.63 0.37
CA LEU A 29 10.53 -7.21 0.06
C LEU A 29 10.45 -6.29 1.28
N SER A 30 10.40 -6.84 2.50
CA SER A 30 10.17 -6.05 3.73
C SER A 30 8.94 -5.14 3.64
N LEU A 31 7.88 -5.65 3.00
CA LEU A 31 6.59 -4.99 2.89
C LEU A 31 5.83 -5.14 4.20
N ASP A 32 5.30 -4.04 4.69
CA ASP A 32 4.41 -4.02 5.84
C ASP A 32 2.97 -3.94 5.32
N VAL A 33 2.30 -5.09 5.24
CA VAL A 33 1.00 -5.24 4.58
C VAL A 33 -0.10 -4.71 5.48
N TRP A 34 -0.88 -3.77 4.96
CA TRP A 34 -1.99 -3.14 5.66
C TRP A 34 -3.33 -3.74 5.25
N GLU A 35 -3.55 -3.88 3.96
CA GLU A 35 -4.80 -4.39 3.41
C GLU A 35 -4.53 -5.32 2.23
N ARG A 36 -5.32 -6.39 2.13
CA ARG A 36 -5.27 -7.35 1.03
C ARG A 36 -6.60 -7.32 0.30
N GLU A 37 -6.55 -6.93 -0.96
CA GLU A 37 -7.65 -7.06 -1.90
C GLU A 37 -7.47 -8.35 -2.72
N ALA A 38 -8.49 -8.71 -3.52
CA ALA A 38 -8.40 -9.87 -4.41
C ALA A 38 -7.29 -9.72 -5.46
N ASP A 39 -7.15 -8.50 -6.00
CA ASP A 39 -6.26 -8.20 -7.13
C ASP A 39 -5.15 -7.20 -6.78
N ALA A 40 -5.05 -6.78 -5.51
CA ALA A 40 -4.06 -5.80 -5.07
C ALA A 40 -3.70 -5.97 -3.59
N VAL A 41 -2.58 -5.39 -3.17
CA VAL A 41 -2.19 -5.29 -1.77
C VAL A 41 -1.76 -3.88 -1.44
N VAL A 42 -2.31 -3.32 -0.36
CA VAL A 42 -1.88 -2.04 0.18
C VAL A 42 -0.81 -2.32 1.24
N ALA A 43 0.36 -1.71 1.08
CA ALA A 43 1.48 -1.93 1.98
C ALA A 43 2.26 -0.63 2.23
N ALA A 44 2.83 -0.55 3.41
CA ALA A 44 3.84 0.41 3.78
C ALA A 44 5.23 -0.07 3.32
N ALA A 45 5.90 0.76 2.52
CA ALA A 45 7.20 0.46 1.93
C ALA A 45 8.14 1.66 1.98
N SER A 46 9.45 1.39 2.03
CA SER A 46 10.47 2.43 1.86
C SER A 46 10.62 2.78 0.37
N GLU A 47 11.15 3.97 0.07
CA GLU A 47 11.46 4.33 -1.33
C GLU A 47 12.40 3.32 -2.00
N GLN A 48 13.36 2.76 -1.26
CA GLN A 48 14.27 1.73 -1.78
C GLN A 48 13.52 0.45 -2.15
N THR A 49 12.59 0.01 -1.28
CA THR A 49 11.73 -1.14 -1.54
C THR A 49 10.88 -0.92 -2.79
N ILE A 50 10.29 0.27 -2.93
CA ILE A 50 9.47 0.62 -4.08
C ILE A 50 10.30 0.61 -5.37
N ALA A 51 11.48 1.22 -5.35
CA ALA A 51 12.38 1.21 -6.50
C ALA A 51 12.77 -0.22 -6.91
N GLU A 52 12.99 -1.12 -5.96
CA GLU A 52 13.26 -2.53 -6.25
C GLU A 52 12.05 -3.25 -6.87
N ILE A 53 10.82 -2.96 -6.43
CA ILE A 53 9.60 -3.52 -7.02
C ILE A 53 9.44 -3.08 -8.47
N GLU A 54 9.60 -1.78 -8.73
CA GLU A 54 9.52 -1.19 -10.08
C GLU A 54 10.63 -1.76 -10.98
N ARG A 55 11.87 -1.84 -10.47
CA ARG A 55 13.03 -2.39 -11.20
C ARG A 55 12.82 -3.85 -11.61
N ARG A 56 12.28 -4.67 -10.71
CA ARG A 56 12.04 -6.10 -10.96
C ARG A 56 10.73 -6.37 -11.70
N ARG A 57 9.90 -5.34 -11.91
CA ARG A 57 8.54 -5.45 -12.49
C ARG A 57 7.72 -6.55 -11.79
N VAL A 58 7.80 -6.59 -10.46
CA VAL A 58 7.05 -7.58 -9.66
C VAL A 58 5.58 -7.19 -9.56
N ALA A 59 5.31 -5.89 -9.49
CA ALA A 59 3.99 -5.31 -9.38
C ALA A 59 3.95 -3.91 -10.02
N GLY A 60 2.76 -3.50 -10.47
CA GLY A 60 2.46 -2.08 -10.64
C GLY A 60 2.43 -1.40 -9.27
N VAL A 61 3.04 -0.22 -9.19
CA VAL A 61 3.10 0.57 -7.95
C VAL A 61 2.28 1.83 -8.12
N GLU A 62 1.30 2.02 -7.25
CA GLU A 62 0.55 3.26 -7.08
C GLU A 62 0.90 3.85 -5.70
N ARG A 63 1.45 5.06 -5.68
CA ARG A 63 1.82 5.76 -4.43
C ARG A 63 0.62 6.55 -3.93
N LEU A 64 0.09 6.20 -2.76
CA LEU A 64 -1.11 6.83 -2.20
C LEU A 64 -0.75 8.08 -1.39
N ARG A 65 0.06 7.92 -0.34
CA ARG A 65 0.52 8.99 0.56
C ARG A 65 1.67 8.52 1.45
N THR A 66 2.33 9.43 2.17
CA THR A 66 3.29 9.02 3.21
C THR A 66 2.56 8.57 4.47
N ILE A 67 3.19 7.70 5.28
CA ILE A 67 2.63 7.30 6.58
C ILE A 67 2.57 8.49 7.54
N THR A 68 3.55 9.39 7.49
CA THR A 68 3.57 10.59 8.33
C THR A 68 2.38 11.51 8.02
N ASP A 69 1.98 11.64 6.75
CA ASP A 69 0.76 12.37 6.38
C ASP A 69 -0.52 11.70 6.92
N LEU A 70 -0.58 10.36 6.94
CA LEU A 70 -1.70 9.64 7.53
C LEU A 70 -1.78 9.85 9.05
N GLU A 71 -0.66 9.77 9.76
CA GLU A 71 -0.60 9.97 11.20
C GLU A 71 -0.91 11.43 11.58
N SER A 72 -0.52 12.37 10.74
CA SER A 72 -0.77 13.81 10.94
C SER A 72 -2.17 14.23 10.52
N GLY A 73 -2.77 13.51 9.58
CA GLY A 73 -4.13 13.71 9.10
C GLY A 73 -4.99 12.50 9.45
N ALA A 74 -5.40 12.40 10.72
CA ALA A 74 -6.51 11.52 11.09
C ALA A 74 -7.70 11.83 10.15
N PRO A 75 -8.11 10.92 9.26
CA PRO A 75 -9.32 11.12 8.50
C PRO A 75 -10.46 10.94 9.49
N GLY A 76 -11.22 12.01 9.73
CA GLY A 76 -12.56 11.86 10.23
C GLY A 76 -13.26 10.82 9.38
N SER A 77 -13.85 9.84 10.06
CA SER A 77 -14.69 8.80 9.51
C SER A 77 -15.76 9.41 8.60
N ASP A 78 -15.49 9.53 7.30
CA ASP A 78 -16.57 9.58 6.32
C ASP A 78 -16.94 8.12 6.04
N ARG A 79 -17.57 7.53 7.06
CA ARG A 79 -18.38 6.34 6.87
C ARG A 79 -19.42 6.79 5.85
N LEU A 80 -19.30 6.25 4.64
CA LEU A 80 -20.40 6.10 3.71
C LEU A 80 -21.47 5.28 4.44
N ASP A 81 -22.26 5.95 5.28
CA ASP A 81 -23.56 5.44 5.72
C ASP A 81 -24.46 5.54 4.49
N GLY A 82 -24.48 4.41 3.77
CA GLY A 82 -25.48 4.12 2.79
C GLY A 82 -26.88 4.36 3.38
N GLN A 83 -27.66 5.06 2.58
CA GLN A 83 -29.10 5.23 2.67
C GLN A 83 -29.85 3.96 3.14
N PRO A 84 -30.89 4.16 3.97
CA PRO A 84 -32.19 3.53 3.67
C PRO A 84 -33.31 4.59 3.77
N GLU A 85 -34.13 4.79 2.75
CA GLU A 85 -35.37 4.05 2.39
C GLU A 85 -36.56 4.99 2.58
N GLY A 86 -37.48 4.96 1.61
CA GLY A 86 -38.52 5.96 1.46
C GLY A 86 -39.66 5.86 2.46
N ARG A 87 -40.39 6.97 2.57
CA ARG A 87 -41.85 7.00 2.53
C ARG A 87 -42.36 8.38 2.17
#